data_AF-A0A4S2V4F7-F1
#
_entry.id   AF-A0A4S2V4F7-F1
#
_cell.length_a   1.000
_cell.length_b   1.000
_cell.length_c   1.000
_cell.angle_alpha   90.00
_cell.angle_beta   90.00
_cell.angle_gamma   90.00
#
_symmetry.space_group_name_H-M   'P 1'
#
loop_
_entity.id
_entity.type
_entity.pdbx_description
1 polymer ?
#
loop_
_entity_poly.entity_id
_entity_poly.type
_entity_poly.pdbx_seq_one_letter_code
_entity_poly.pdbx_strand_id
1 'polypeptide(L)'
;MGRRTRTYRGAVGLFLAGGVLLTGCSGGSTNDTSSAERGLRAAGPAPAAPGGGAAADVRRPTEGAEGTDGPKEPAAPDYLSTFALDVDTASYGYARRTLADGRLPGPETVRPEEFVNSFRQGYHRPEGNGFTVSVDGARAGAEGGDWSLLRVGLATRAAPTSAERPPAALTFVVDISGSMASSDRLGLVKTSLGILTDELRDDDAVSLVTFSDEAKTVLPMTRLGGHRGKIHDAVDSMEPAASTNVGAGVRRGYEEAVDGHRKGANNRVVLLSDALANTGETDAKSILERIDSARREYGITLFGVGVGSDYGDAFMEQLTNKGDGHTTYIADEEQARKVFVDQLPAHLELTARDAKAQVAFDPKTVEKFKLIGYEDRKVADDDFRDDSVDGGEIGPGHTVTALYAVRLRDGASGHVATATVRWLDPKTRAAHEETGSVETGAIDGKLWGGAGARLQVAAVAAYFADNLRGGKLPGAPGLGELATRADELARSTEDDSVAKLATAIGQADRLKGGRSDSGANAGEGEMD
;
A
#
# COMPACT_ATOMS: atom_id res chain seq x y z
N MET A 1 79.42 -29.52 -32.13
CA MET A 1 78.44 -30.07 -31.15
C MET A 1 77.11 -29.35 -31.38
N GLY A 2 75.96 -29.91 -31.72
CA GLY A 2 75.46 -31.28 -31.55
C GLY A 2 74.07 -31.26 -30.89
N ARG A 3 73.01 -31.05 -31.70
CA ARG A 3 71.68 -31.72 -31.72
C ARG A 3 71.04 -32.14 -30.36
N ARG A 4 69.73 -31.93 -30.09
CA ARG A 4 68.61 -32.57 -30.81
C ARG A 4 67.24 -31.91 -30.53
N THR A 5 66.48 -31.84 -31.62
CA THR A 5 65.02 -31.78 -31.82
C THR A 5 64.21 -32.94 -31.22
N ARG A 6 62.91 -32.72 -30.97
CA ARG A 6 61.84 -33.63 -31.45
C ARG A 6 60.43 -33.01 -31.47
N THR A 7 59.93 -32.85 -32.69
CA THR A 7 58.52 -32.80 -33.12
C THR A 7 57.92 -34.22 -33.17
N TYR A 8 56.60 -34.36 -33.00
CA TYR A 8 55.82 -35.41 -33.67
C TYR A 8 54.47 -34.87 -34.18
N ARG A 9 54.14 -35.28 -35.40
CA ARG A 9 52.93 -35.07 -36.21
C ARG A 9 52.19 -36.41 -36.35
N GLY A 10 50.89 -36.34 -36.65
CA GLY A 10 50.08 -37.34 -37.38
C GLY A 10 49.25 -38.28 -36.49
N ALA A 11 48.05 -38.76 -36.85
CA ALA A 11 47.24 -38.66 -38.06
C ALA A 11 45.78 -39.09 -37.69
N VAL A 12 44.74 -38.42 -38.21
CA VAL A 12 43.73 -38.92 -39.19
C VAL A 12 43.26 -40.37 -39.00
N GLY A 13 41.96 -40.55 -38.79
CA GLY A 13 41.23 -41.82 -38.92
C GLY A 13 39.72 -41.58 -39.02
N LEU A 14 39.23 -41.48 -40.27
CA LEU A 14 37.83 -41.45 -40.68
C LEU A 14 37.29 -42.89 -40.69
N PHE A 15 36.11 -43.16 -40.11
CA PHE A 15 35.33 -44.36 -40.44
C PHE A 15 33.85 -44.01 -40.63
N LEU A 16 33.36 -44.45 -41.80
CA LEU A 16 32.01 -44.34 -42.31
C LEU A 16 31.19 -45.61 -42.00
N ALA A 17 29.87 -45.39 -41.90
CA ALA A 17 28.77 -46.25 -42.36
C ALA A 17 28.30 -47.45 -41.54
N GLY A 18 26.98 -47.51 -41.36
CA GLY A 18 26.19 -48.74 -41.45
C GLY A 18 25.10 -48.90 -40.38
N GLY A 19 23.82 -48.85 -40.77
CA GLY A 19 22.75 -49.41 -39.93
C GLY A 19 21.35 -48.84 -40.12
N VAL A 20 20.73 -49.13 -41.26
CA VAL A 20 19.31 -48.91 -41.58
C VAL A 20 18.39 -49.75 -40.67
N LEU A 21 17.31 -49.16 -40.15
CA LEU A 21 16.03 -49.85 -39.92
C LEU A 21 14.86 -48.94 -40.32
N LEU A 22 14.33 -49.20 -41.51
CA LEU A 22 12.98 -48.82 -41.95
C LEU A 22 12.12 -50.10 -41.92
N THR A 23 10.90 -49.98 -41.40
CA THR A 23 9.64 -50.66 -41.79
C THR A 23 8.68 -50.57 -40.58
N GLY A 24 7.39 -50.25 -40.72
CA GLY A 24 6.57 -50.18 -41.93
C GLY A 24 5.24 -49.45 -41.71
N CYS A 25 4.61 -49.27 -42.87
CA CYS A 25 3.32 -48.67 -43.21
C CYS A 25 2.14 -49.35 -42.46
N SER A 26 0.87 -48.92 -42.52
CA SER A 26 0.08 -48.34 -43.60
C SER A 26 -1.35 -48.09 -43.09
N GLY A 27 -2.09 -47.19 -43.76
CA GLY A 27 -3.53 -47.40 -44.01
C GLY A 27 -4.41 -46.20 -43.68
N GLY A 28 -4.71 -45.37 -44.69
CA GLY A 28 -5.80 -44.40 -44.64
C GLY A 28 -7.02 -44.91 -45.40
N SER A 29 -8.19 -44.28 -45.18
CA SER A 29 -9.08 -43.80 -46.23
C SER A 29 -10.24 -42.99 -45.62
N THR A 30 -10.42 -41.75 -46.13
CA THR A 30 -11.64 -41.07 -46.64
C THR A 30 -12.98 -41.27 -45.92
N ASN A 31 -13.90 -40.33 -45.77
CA ASN A 31 -14.15 -38.98 -46.29
C ASN A 31 -15.35 -38.49 -45.45
N ASP A 32 -15.44 -37.21 -45.10
CA ASP A 32 -16.55 -36.36 -45.55
C ASP A 32 -16.61 -35.01 -44.82
N THR A 33 -16.97 -34.05 -45.65
CA THR A 33 -17.21 -32.64 -45.48
C THR A 33 -18.18 -32.28 -44.36
N SER A 34 -17.86 -31.22 -43.60
CA SER A 34 -18.74 -30.04 -43.52
C SER A 34 -18.04 -28.87 -42.83
N SER A 35 -18.40 -27.70 -43.33
CA SER A 35 -17.89 -26.36 -43.08
C SER A 35 -18.34 -25.77 -41.74
N ALA A 36 -17.41 -25.01 -41.15
CA ALA A 36 -17.52 -23.87 -40.24
C ALA A 36 -18.88 -23.52 -39.62
N GLU A 37 -18.89 -23.33 -38.28
CA GLU A 37 -19.40 -22.12 -37.64
C GLU A 37 -18.63 -21.80 -36.34
N ARG A 38 -18.41 -20.50 -36.10
CA ARG A 38 -17.89 -19.90 -34.86
C ARG A 38 -18.98 -19.94 -33.78
N GLY A 39 -18.59 -20.25 -32.55
CA GLY A 39 -19.41 -20.02 -31.36
C GLY A 39 -18.53 -19.84 -30.13
N LEU A 40 -18.76 -18.75 -29.40
CA LEU A 40 -17.93 -18.22 -28.33
C LEU A 40 -17.80 -19.13 -27.10
N ARG A 41 -16.65 -19.00 -26.44
CA ARG A 41 -16.24 -19.69 -25.23
C ARG A 41 -17.13 -19.33 -24.03
N ALA A 42 -17.54 -20.38 -23.33
CA ALA A 42 -18.11 -20.36 -22.00
C ALA A 42 -17.11 -19.85 -20.95
N ALA A 43 -17.66 -19.22 -19.92
CA ALA A 43 -16.99 -18.71 -18.72
C ALA A 43 -16.20 -19.80 -17.98
N GLY A 44 -14.95 -19.49 -17.65
CA GLY A 44 -14.13 -20.26 -16.71
C GLY A 44 -14.27 -19.71 -15.27
N PRO A 45 -14.04 -20.54 -14.25
CA PRO A 45 -14.31 -20.19 -12.85
C PRO A 45 -13.29 -19.21 -12.28
N ALA A 46 -13.76 -18.33 -11.39
CA ALA A 46 -12.95 -17.37 -10.64
C ALA A 46 -11.94 -18.06 -9.71
N PRO A 47 -10.71 -17.51 -9.54
CA PRO A 47 -9.74 -18.05 -8.60
C PRO A 47 -10.10 -17.74 -7.15
N ALA A 48 -9.80 -18.70 -6.28
CA ALA A 48 -10.04 -18.66 -4.84
C ALA A 48 -9.01 -17.80 -4.09
N ALA A 49 -9.45 -17.15 -3.02
CA ALA A 49 -8.62 -16.39 -2.09
C ALA A 49 -7.66 -17.30 -1.29
N PRO A 50 -6.38 -16.92 -1.10
CA PRO A 50 -5.53 -17.56 -0.10
C PRO A 50 -5.51 -16.74 1.20
N GLY A 51 -5.91 -17.38 2.30
CA GLY A 51 -5.63 -16.93 3.66
C GLY A 51 -4.19 -17.25 4.02
N GLY A 52 -3.40 -16.23 4.38
CA GLY A 52 -2.02 -16.35 4.85
C GLY A 52 -1.91 -15.95 6.32
N GLY A 53 -2.24 -16.85 7.23
CA GLY A 53 -1.83 -16.76 8.64
C GLY A 53 -0.47 -17.44 8.81
N ALA A 54 0.47 -16.77 9.46
CA ALA A 54 1.81 -17.28 9.73
C ALA A 54 1.78 -18.62 10.47
N ALA A 55 2.43 -19.63 9.90
CA ALA A 55 2.61 -20.94 10.51
C ALA A 55 3.64 -20.86 11.64
N ALA A 56 3.17 -21.02 12.89
CA ALA A 56 4.03 -21.32 14.02
C ALA A 56 4.46 -22.80 13.97
N ASP A 57 5.75 -23.02 14.21
CA ASP A 57 6.45 -24.30 14.20
C ASP A 57 5.87 -25.28 15.24
N VAL A 58 5.15 -26.32 14.80
CA VAL A 58 4.59 -27.36 15.67
C VAL A 58 5.64 -28.45 15.88
N ARG A 59 6.42 -28.31 16.96
CA ARG A 59 7.07 -29.48 17.59
C ARG A 59 5.97 -30.37 18.17
N ARG A 60 5.88 -31.60 17.66
CA ARG A 60 5.03 -32.68 18.21
C ARG A 60 5.29 -32.89 19.70
N PRO A 61 4.27 -32.83 20.58
CA PRO A 61 4.38 -33.35 21.93
C PRO A 61 4.13 -34.86 21.92
N THR A 62 5.04 -35.60 22.53
CA THR A 62 4.88 -36.99 22.94
C THR A 62 3.76 -37.12 23.96
N GLU A 63 2.97 -38.17 23.83
CA GLU A 63 1.85 -38.57 24.68
C GLU A 63 2.22 -38.64 26.18
N GLY A 64 1.30 -38.17 27.04
CA GLY A 64 1.22 -38.60 28.44
C GLY A 64 1.12 -37.46 29.46
N ALA A 65 -0.10 -37.06 29.79
CA ALA A 65 -0.60 -36.85 31.16
C ALA A 65 -1.99 -36.19 31.10
N GLU A 66 -3.00 -36.90 31.58
CA GLU A 66 -4.35 -36.37 31.82
C GLU A 66 -4.28 -35.20 32.80
N GLY A 67 -4.75 -34.03 32.36
CA GLY A 67 -4.92 -32.83 33.17
C GLY A 67 -6.27 -32.20 32.83
N THR A 68 -7.07 -31.97 33.86
CA THR A 68 -8.47 -31.55 33.84
C THR A 68 -8.72 -30.26 33.05
N ASP A 69 -9.49 -30.33 31.96
CA ASP A 69 -10.06 -29.17 31.28
C ASP A 69 -11.20 -28.57 32.11
N GLY A 70 -10.86 -27.59 32.95
CA GLY A 70 -11.84 -26.64 33.46
C GLY A 70 -12.24 -25.65 32.37
N PRO A 71 -13.47 -25.09 32.40
CA PRO A 71 -13.87 -24.05 31.46
C PRO A 71 -12.90 -22.87 31.56
N LYS A 72 -12.19 -22.57 30.47
CA LYS A 72 -11.36 -21.38 30.34
C LYS A 72 -12.23 -20.16 30.64
N GLU A 73 -11.93 -19.44 31.72
CA GLU A 73 -12.59 -18.17 32.01
C GLU A 73 -12.49 -17.26 30.76
N PRO A 74 -13.56 -16.54 30.40
CA PRO A 74 -13.48 -15.60 29.30
C PRO A 74 -12.38 -14.58 29.62
N ALA A 75 -11.44 -14.43 28.68
CA ALA A 75 -10.37 -13.43 28.81
C ALA A 75 -11.00 -12.07 29.13
N ALA A 76 -10.40 -11.35 30.07
CA ALA A 76 -10.84 -10.00 30.41
C ALA A 76 -10.93 -9.15 29.12
N PRO A 77 -11.89 -8.22 29.01
CA PRO A 77 -12.00 -7.39 27.83
C PRO A 77 -10.69 -6.64 27.62
N ASP A 78 -10.16 -6.73 26.42
CA ASP A 78 -8.98 -5.99 26.00
C ASP A 78 -9.35 -4.51 25.81
N TYR A 79 -8.67 -3.64 26.56
CA TYR A 79 -8.85 -2.19 26.52
C TYR A 79 -7.67 -1.47 25.85
N LEU A 80 -6.81 -2.22 25.17
CA LEU A 80 -5.72 -1.70 24.35
C LEU A 80 -6.05 -1.84 22.87
N SER A 81 -5.45 -0.97 22.07
CA SER A 81 -5.54 -1.02 20.62
C SER A 81 -4.25 -0.51 20.03
N THR A 82 -3.44 -1.42 19.50
CA THR A 82 -2.14 -1.11 18.91
C THR A 82 -2.13 -1.29 17.39
N PHE A 83 -1.56 -0.32 16.67
CA PHE A 83 -1.48 -0.33 15.21
C PHE A 83 -0.23 0.41 14.69
N ALA A 84 0.23 0.00 13.51
CA ALA A 84 1.31 0.66 12.77
C ALA A 84 0.83 1.95 12.10
N LEU A 85 1.71 2.94 11.95
CA LEU A 85 1.37 4.27 11.45
C LEU A 85 1.55 4.45 9.94
N ASP A 86 2.05 3.45 9.23
CA ASP A 86 2.24 3.52 7.79
C ASP A 86 0.92 3.38 7.01
N VAL A 87 0.18 4.48 6.85
CA VAL A 87 -1.14 4.50 6.18
C VAL A 87 -1.05 5.08 4.77
N ASP A 88 -1.51 4.32 3.78
CA ASP A 88 -1.67 4.77 2.38
C ASP A 88 -3.04 5.45 2.16
N THR A 89 -3.26 6.02 0.98
CA THR A 89 -4.50 6.66 0.53
C THR A 89 -5.02 6.07 -0.78
N ALA A 90 -4.41 4.98 -1.26
CA ALA A 90 -4.69 4.42 -2.57
C ALA A 90 -6.09 3.85 -2.71
N SER A 91 -6.63 3.20 -1.67
CA SER A 91 -7.98 2.62 -1.67
C SER A 91 -9.07 3.66 -1.98
N TYR A 92 -8.93 4.89 -1.45
CA TYR A 92 -9.87 5.97 -1.74
C TYR A 92 -9.82 6.42 -3.20
N GLY A 93 -8.61 6.56 -3.76
CA GLY A 93 -8.42 6.90 -5.17
C GLY A 93 -9.04 5.85 -6.09
N TYR A 94 -8.82 4.57 -5.80
CA TYR A 94 -9.41 3.45 -6.52
C TYR A 94 -10.94 3.45 -6.47
N ALA A 95 -11.51 3.64 -5.28
CA ALA A 95 -12.95 3.71 -5.11
C ALA A 95 -13.56 4.85 -5.93
N ARG A 96 -12.97 6.05 -5.86
CA ARG A 96 -13.41 7.23 -6.61
C ARG A 96 -13.39 6.97 -8.12
N ARG A 97 -12.34 6.34 -8.64
CA ARG A 97 -12.25 5.98 -10.06
C ARG A 97 -13.30 4.95 -10.46
N THR A 98 -13.44 3.88 -9.68
CA THR A 98 -14.42 2.83 -9.97
C THR A 98 -15.84 3.41 -10.03
N LEU A 99 -16.16 4.36 -9.15
CA LEU A 99 -17.42 5.10 -9.13
C LEU A 99 -17.58 6.03 -10.33
N ALA A 100 -16.50 6.71 -10.76
CA ALA A 100 -16.50 7.52 -11.98
C ALA A 100 -16.74 6.69 -13.24
N ASP A 101 -16.27 5.44 -13.26
CA ASP A 101 -16.53 4.46 -14.32
C ASP A 101 -17.95 3.86 -14.27
N GLY A 102 -18.81 4.32 -13.33
CA GLY A 102 -20.17 3.81 -13.18
C GLY A 102 -20.26 2.43 -12.53
N ARG A 103 -19.25 2.01 -11.77
CA ARG A 103 -19.22 0.73 -11.04
C ARG A 103 -19.08 0.96 -9.55
N LEU A 104 -19.54 0.01 -8.74
CA LEU A 104 -19.27 0.01 -7.29
C LEU A 104 -17.95 -0.73 -7.03
N PRO A 105 -17.05 -0.19 -6.19
CA PRO A 105 -15.87 -0.92 -5.76
C PRO A 105 -16.27 -2.15 -4.93
N GLY A 106 -15.45 -3.21 -5.00
CA GLY A 106 -15.62 -4.38 -4.16
C GLY A 106 -15.37 -4.03 -2.68
N PRO A 107 -16.18 -4.53 -1.73
CA PRO A 107 -16.00 -4.25 -0.29
C PRO A 107 -14.59 -4.53 0.26
N GLU A 108 -13.91 -5.54 -0.30
CA GLU A 108 -12.55 -5.96 0.03
C GLU A 108 -11.48 -4.96 -0.41
N THR A 109 -11.78 -4.13 -1.41
CA THR A 109 -10.87 -3.08 -1.91
C THR A 109 -10.97 -1.78 -1.12
N VAL A 110 -11.94 -1.68 -0.19
CA VAL A 110 -12.24 -0.48 0.58
C VAL A 110 -11.61 -0.55 1.96
N ARG A 111 -10.60 0.29 2.20
CA ARG A 111 -9.86 0.41 3.46
C ARG A 111 -10.28 1.70 4.17
N PRO A 112 -11.12 1.66 5.22
CA PRO A 112 -11.67 2.86 5.84
C PRO A 112 -10.63 3.86 6.34
N GLU A 113 -9.50 3.37 6.86
CA GLU A 113 -8.39 4.21 7.31
C GLU A 113 -7.80 5.05 6.16
N GLU A 114 -7.70 4.50 4.96
CA GLU A 114 -7.14 5.21 3.80
C GLU A 114 -8.11 6.27 3.26
N PHE A 115 -9.41 6.05 3.41
CA PHE A 115 -10.44 7.06 3.13
C PHE A 115 -10.30 8.24 4.09
N VAL A 116 -10.19 7.96 5.40
CA VAL A 116 -10.05 9.01 6.42
C VAL A 116 -8.76 9.80 6.24
N ASN A 117 -7.64 9.11 5.97
CA ASN A 117 -6.31 9.71 5.80
C ASN A 117 -6.09 10.39 4.44
N SER A 118 -7.05 10.29 3.51
CA SER A 118 -7.02 11.04 2.25
C SER A 118 -7.29 12.55 2.40
N PHE A 119 -7.74 12.99 3.58
CA PHE A 119 -8.14 14.38 3.84
C PHE A 119 -7.23 15.06 4.86
N ARG A 120 -6.87 16.32 4.59
CA ARG A 120 -6.09 17.13 5.52
C ARG A 120 -6.93 17.48 6.74
N GLN A 121 -6.40 17.18 7.92
CA GLN A 121 -7.08 17.42 9.20
C GLN A 121 -6.62 18.70 9.92
N GLY A 122 -5.45 19.24 9.55
CA GLY A 122 -4.93 20.49 10.12
C GLY A 122 -4.45 20.37 11.56
N TYR A 123 -3.95 19.19 11.96
CA TYR A 123 -3.37 19.00 13.28
C TYR A 123 -2.21 19.97 13.54
N HIS A 124 -2.04 20.33 14.82
CA HIS A 124 -0.83 21.00 15.28
C HIS A 124 0.38 20.14 14.91
N ARG A 125 1.54 20.76 14.65
CA ARG A 125 2.76 20.07 14.25
C ARG A 125 3.89 20.41 15.21
N PRO A 126 4.76 19.46 15.54
CA PRO A 126 5.92 19.73 16.39
C PRO A 126 6.94 20.60 15.64
N GLU A 127 7.75 21.37 16.39
CA GLU A 127 8.86 22.14 15.84
C GLU A 127 10.06 21.25 15.44
N GLY A 128 10.21 20.09 16.09
CA GLY A 128 11.31 19.15 15.89
C GLY A 128 10.88 17.80 15.31
N ASN A 129 11.80 16.83 15.33
CA ASN A 129 11.47 15.45 14.96
C ASN A 129 10.51 14.83 15.99
N GLY A 130 9.70 13.88 15.53
CA GLY A 130 8.69 13.21 16.34
C GLY A 130 7.27 13.60 15.95
N PHE A 131 6.36 13.45 16.92
CA PHE A 131 4.93 13.57 16.70
C PHE A 131 4.28 14.50 17.73
N THR A 132 3.20 15.14 17.32
CA THR A 132 2.16 15.61 18.24
C THR A 132 0.99 14.64 18.24
N VAL A 133 0.35 14.45 19.39
CA VAL A 133 -0.88 13.66 19.53
C VAL A 133 -2.05 14.58 19.86
N SER A 134 -3.11 14.52 19.05
CA SER A 134 -4.38 15.22 19.27
C SER A 134 -5.48 14.17 19.45
N VAL A 135 -6.33 14.35 20.46
CA VAL A 135 -7.47 13.46 20.69
C VAL A 135 -8.73 14.28 20.89
N ASP A 136 -9.74 14.06 20.05
CA ASP A 136 -11.05 14.71 20.12
C ASP A 136 -12.16 13.74 19.71
N GLY A 137 -13.41 14.16 19.77
CA GLY A 137 -14.51 13.32 19.34
C GLY A 137 -15.87 14.00 19.40
N ALA A 138 -16.90 13.24 19.07
CA ALA A 138 -18.28 13.70 19.12
C ALA A 138 -19.27 12.52 19.04
N ARG A 139 -20.47 12.71 19.57
CA ARG A 139 -21.56 11.74 19.54
C ARG A 139 -22.05 11.47 18.11
N ALA A 140 -22.10 10.20 17.75
CA ALA A 140 -22.51 9.68 16.44
C ALA A 140 -24.03 9.70 16.28
N GLY A 141 -24.59 10.88 15.95
CA GLY A 141 -26.01 11.06 15.64
C GLY A 141 -26.99 10.79 16.80
N ALA A 142 -28.27 11.10 16.58
CA ALA A 142 -29.33 10.82 17.56
C ALA A 142 -29.90 9.40 17.45
N GLU A 143 -29.88 8.81 16.25
CA GLU A 143 -30.47 7.49 15.96
C GLU A 143 -29.47 6.32 16.15
N GLY A 144 -28.18 6.62 16.36
CA GLY A 144 -27.09 5.64 16.45
C GLY A 144 -26.85 5.02 17.83
N GLY A 145 -27.63 5.37 18.86
CA GLY A 145 -27.40 4.96 20.25
C GLY A 145 -26.39 5.85 21.02
N ASP A 146 -25.90 5.38 22.16
CA ASP A 146 -24.88 6.06 23.00
C ASP A 146 -23.45 5.87 22.45
N TRP A 147 -23.28 5.99 21.13
CA TRP A 147 -21.97 5.88 20.47
C TRP A 147 -21.39 7.25 20.17
N SER A 148 -20.07 7.37 20.32
CA SER A 148 -19.27 8.53 19.95
C SER A 148 -18.18 8.10 18.98
N LEU A 149 -17.86 8.98 18.03
CA LEU A 149 -16.63 8.88 17.27
C LEU A 149 -15.52 9.57 18.08
N LEU A 150 -14.47 8.82 18.40
CA LEU A 150 -13.23 9.34 18.97
C LEU A 150 -12.16 9.33 17.87
N ARG A 151 -11.45 10.42 17.72
CA ARG A 151 -10.40 10.61 16.72
C ARG A 151 -9.07 10.81 17.41
N VAL A 152 -8.09 10.01 17.01
CA VAL A 152 -6.69 10.19 17.37
C VAL A 152 -5.96 10.70 16.14
N GLY A 153 -5.48 11.93 16.22
CA GLY A 153 -4.71 12.61 15.18
C GLY A 153 -3.23 12.68 15.56
N LEU A 154 -2.37 12.23 14.66
CA LEU A 154 -0.92 12.30 14.77
C LEU A 154 -0.36 13.17 13.65
N ALA A 155 0.66 13.96 13.95
CA ALA A 155 1.32 14.77 12.93
C ALA A 155 2.81 14.90 13.21
N THR A 156 3.61 14.77 12.14
CA THR A 156 5.03 15.11 12.17
C THR A 156 5.26 16.58 11.84
N ARG A 157 6.51 17.06 12.03
CA ARG A 157 6.92 18.40 11.57
C ARG A 157 6.56 18.62 10.11
N ALA A 158 6.42 19.86 9.69
CA ALA A 158 6.15 20.16 8.28
C ALA A 158 7.27 19.61 7.38
N ALA A 159 6.90 19.14 6.19
CA ALA A 159 7.87 18.83 5.15
C ALA A 159 8.68 20.10 4.84
N PRO A 160 10.01 20.00 4.70
CA PRO A 160 10.81 21.14 4.28
C PRO A 160 10.31 21.63 2.93
N THR A 161 10.43 22.94 2.69
CA THR A 161 10.16 23.45 1.35
C THR A 161 11.08 22.75 0.36
N SER A 162 10.66 22.64 -0.92
CA SER A 162 11.51 21.97 -1.90
C SER A 162 12.93 22.52 -1.83
N ALA A 163 13.10 23.86 -1.77
CA ALA A 163 14.36 24.61 -1.61
C ALA A 163 15.36 23.99 -0.61
N GLU A 164 14.91 23.49 0.52
CA GLU A 164 15.74 23.17 1.69
C GLU A 164 16.12 21.69 1.82
N ARG A 165 15.59 20.80 0.96
CA ARG A 165 15.91 19.37 1.04
C ARG A 165 17.32 19.05 0.50
N PRO A 166 18.00 18.03 1.06
CA PRO A 166 19.17 17.42 0.46
C PRO A 166 18.91 16.95 -0.99
N PRO A 167 19.96 16.89 -1.83
CA PRO A 167 19.84 16.31 -3.17
C PRO A 167 19.34 14.86 -3.10
N ALA A 168 18.59 14.44 -4.11
CA ALA A 168 18.13 13.06 -4.26
C ALA A 168 19.09 12.28 -5.17
N ALA A 169 19.31 11.01 -4.85
CA ALA A 169 19.97 10.04 -5.71
C ALA A 169 19.05 8.81 -5.80
N LEU A 170 18.25 8.74 -6.87
CA LEU A 170 17.16 7.79 -7.01
C LEU A 170 17.51 6.71 -8.03
N THR A 171 17.51 5.45 -7.62
CA THR A 171 17.68 4.32 -8.52
C THR A 171 16.33 3.68 -8.79
N PHE A 172 15.80 3.91 -10.00
CA PHE A 172 14.55 3.30 -10.44
C PHE A 172 14.81 1.88 -10.90
N VAL A 173 14.07 0.93 -10.33
CA VAL A 173 14.06 -0.49 -10.69
C VAL A 173 12.69 -0.79 -11.26
N VAL A 174 12.59 -0.84 -12.59
CA VAL A 174 11.32 -0.91 -13.31
C VAL A 174 11.09 -2.32 -13.84
N ASP A 175 9.97 -2.91 -13.45
CA ASP A 175 9.44 -4.12 -14.05
C ASP A 175 8.97 -3.82 -15.48
N ILE A 176 9.52 -4.55 -16.44
CA ILE A 176 9.12 -4.48 -17.84
C ILE A 176 8.48 -5.79 -18.30
N SER A 177 7.98 -6.63 -17.40
CA SER A 177 7.35 -7.91 -17.74
C SER A 177 6.09 -7.76 -18.61
N GLY A 178 5.61 -8.88 -19.17
CA GLY A 178 4.50 -8.87 -20.11
C GLY A 178 3.18 -8.38 -19.50
N SER A 179 3.02 -8.51 -18.18
CA SER A 179 1.86 -7.98 -17.46
C SER A 179 1.91 -6.45 -17.33
N MET A 180 3.09 -5.84 -17.42
CA MET A 180 3.28 -4.38 -17.48
C MET A 180 2.94 -3.77 -18.84
N ALA A 181 2.65 -4.57 -19.88
CA ALA A 181 2.55 -4.10 -21.26
C ALA A 181 1.41 -3.10 -21.55
N SER A 182 0.45 -2.96 -20.65
CA SER A 182 -0.69 -2.07 -20.83
C SER A 182 -0.35 -0.59 -20.61
N SER A 183 -1.12 0.31 -21.23
CA SER A 183 -0.91 1.76 -21.13
C SER A 183 -1.13 2.30 -19.72
N ASP A 184 -2.00 1.66 -18.95
CA ASP A 184 -2.27 1.96 -17.54
C ASP A 184 -1.22 1.36 -16.58
N ARG A 185 -0.17 0.70 -17.11
CA ARG A 185 0.99 0.18 -16.34
C ARG A 185 2.31 0.76 -16.81
N LEU A 186 3.05 0.11 -17.71
CA LEU A 186 4.35 0.64 -18.17
C LEU A 186 4.20 2.02 -18.83
N GLY A 187 3.09 2.27 -19.53
CA GLY A 187 2.77 3.60 -20.05
C GLY A 187 2.63 4.66 -18.95
N LEU A 188 1.94 4.32 -17.85
CA LEU A 188 1.83 5.16 -16.67
C LEU A 188 3.20 5.39 -16.02
N VAL A 189 4.01 4.34 -15.86
CA VAL A 189 5.39 4.45 -15.33
C VAL A 189 6.23 5.41 -16.15
N LYS A 190 6.25 5.24 -17.49
CA LYS A 190 7.00 6.12 -18.40
C LYS A 190 6.58 7.58 -18.26
N THR A 191 5.27 7.83 -18.28
CA THR A 191 4.70 9.16 -18.10
C THR A 191 5.12 9.77 -16.76
N SER A 192 5.05 8.97 -15.70
CA SER A 192 5.37 9.40 -14.33
C SER A 192 6.85 9.72 -14.14
N LEU A 193 7.74 8.88 -14.66
CA LEU A 193 9.18 9.12 -14.63
C LEU A 193 9.58 10.30 -15.49
N GLY A 194 8.89 10.54 -16.61
CA GLY A 194 9.05 11.75 -17.41
C GLY A 194 8.71 13.02 -16.61
N ILE A 195 7.51 13.06 -16.02
CA ILE A 195 7.08 14.19 -15.18
C ILE A 195 8.05 14.40 -14.01
N LEU A 196 8.43 13.34 -13.30
CA LEU A 196 9.41 13.41 -12.23
C LEU A 196 10.75 13.99 -12.72
N THR A 197 11.22 13.53 -13.87
CA THR A 197 12.47 14.00 -14.48
C THR A 197 12.43 15.48 -14.79
N ASP A 198 11.26 16.09 -14.99
CA ASP A 198 11.13 17.53 -15.20
C ASP A 198 11.01 18.32 -13.89
N GLU A 199 10.43 17.73 -12.85
CA GLU A 199 10.20 18.36 -11.54
C GLU A 199 11.40 18.27 -10.59
N LEU A 200 12.28 17.27 -10.78
CA LEU A 200 13.52 17.15 -9.99
C LEU A 200 14.46 18.35 -10.22
N ARG A 201 15.35 18.60 -9.25
CA ARG A 201 16.35 19.68 -9.31
C ARG A 201 17.53 19.25 -10.16
N ASP A 202 18.25 20.23 -10.70
CA ASP A 202 19.49 19.96 -11.46
C ASP A 202 20.56 19.24 -10.63
N ASP A 203 20.55 19.43 -9.31
CA ASP A 203 21.48 18.76 -8.40
C ASP A 203 21.05 17.34 -8.02
N ASP A 204 19.82 16.92 -8.32
CA ASP A 204 19.39 15.55 -8.12
C ASP A 204 20.03 14.62 -9.16
N ALA A 205 20.02 13.31 -8.90
CA ALA A 205 20.49 12.30 -9.83
C ALA A 205 19.54 11.11 -9.89
N VAL A 206 19.49 10.47 -11.05
CA VAL A 206 18.69 9.27 -11.28
C VAL A 206 19.49 8.21 -12.01
N SER A 207 19.25 6.94 -11.67
CA SER A 207 19.61 5.78 -12.49
C SER A 207 18.37 4.97 -12.83
N LEU A 208 18.43 4.21 -13.92
CA LEU A 208 17.34 3.36 -14.40
C LEU A 208 17.87 1.95 -14.63
N VAL A 209 17.31 1.01 -13.88
CA VAL A 209 17.46 -0.42 -14.01
C VAL A 209 16.11 -0.99 -14.45
N THR A 210 16.10 -1.80 -15.49
CA THR A 210 14.91 -2.54 -15.93
C THR A 210 15.08 -4.01 -15.64
N PHE A 211 14.00 -4.72 -15.35
CA PHE A 211 14.05 -6.17 -15.17
C PHE A 211 12.86 -6.91 -15.77
N SER A 212 13.14 -8.12 -16.24
CA SER A 212 12.19 -9.14 -16.70
C SER A 212 12.65 -10.48 -16.13
N ASP A 213 13.05 -11.45 -16.97
CA ASP A 213 13.89 -12.59 -16.61
C ASP A 213 15.28 -12.20 -16.06
N GLU A 214 15.92 -11.22 -16.69
CA GLU A 214 17.20 -10.64 -16.29
C GLU A 214 17.06 -9.16 -15.90
N ALA A 215 18.07 -8.59 -15.22
CA ALA A 215 18.11 -7.19 -14.84
C ALA A 215 19.26 -6.45 -15.54
N LYS A 216 19.00 -5.23 -16.02
CA LYS A 216 19.95 -4.43 -16.78
C LYS A 216 19.91 -2.97 -16.34
N THR A 217 21.08 -2.35 -16.16
CA THR A 217 21.18 -0.88 -16.07
C THR A 217 21.00 -0.28 -17.47
N VAL A 218 19.92 0.49 -17.65
CA VAL A 218 19.63 1.25 -18.88
C VAL A 218 20.28 2.64 -18.81
N LEU A 219 20.25 3.25 -17.62
CA LEU A 219 20.89 4.53 -17.35
C LEU A 219 21.70 4.43 -16.06
N PRO A 220 23.04 4.56 -16.10
CA PRO A 220 23.83 4.67 -14.88
C PRO A 220 23.54 5.99 -14.16
N MET A 221 23.82 6.07 -12.85
CA MET A 221 23.54 7.26 -12.03
C MET A 221 23.98 8.57 -12.71
N THR A 222 22.99 9.37 -13.11
CA THR A 222 23.17 10.57 -13.95
C THR A 222 22.51 11.76 -13.26
N ARG A 223 23.26 12.86 -13.08
CA ARG A 223 22.69 14.12 -12.56
C ARG A 223 21.71 14.73 -13.55
N LEU A 224 20.69 15.42 -13.07
CA LEU A 224 19.66 16.03 -13.91
C LEU A 224 20.19 17.20 -14.74
N GLY A 225 21.03 18.05 -14.13
CA GLY A 225 21.58 19.25 -14.78
C GLY A 225 22.28 18.93 -16.11
N GLY A 226 21.69 19.42 -17.21
CA GLY A 226 22.22 19.20 -18.56
C GLY A 226 21.99 17.80 -19.15
N HIS A 227 21.27 16.90 -18.46
CA HIS A 227 21.06 15.51 -18.90
C HIS A 227 19.60 15.06 -18.90
N ARG A 228 18.62 15.95 -18.65
CA ARG A 228 17.18 15.61 -18.70
C ARG A 228 16.78 14.90 -20.00
N GLY A 229 17.27 15.36 -21.15
CA GLY A 229 17.00 14.69 -22.44
C GLY A 229 17.48 13.23 -22.47
N LYS A 230 18.69 12.95 -21.95
CA LYS A 230 19.23 11.59 -21.87
C LYS A 230 18.39 10.69 -20.95
N ILE A 231 17.84 11.27 -19.88
CA ILE A 231 16.97 10.54 -18.93
C ILE A 231 15.63 10.22 -19.60
N HIS A 232 15.02 11.20 -20.28
CA HIS A 232 13.81 10.99 -21.08
C HIS A 232 14.01 9.90 -22.14
N ASP A 233 15.11 9.94 -22.90
CA ASP A 233 15.44 8.92 -23.90
C ASP A 233 15.55 7.51 -23.28
N ALA A 234 16.14 7.41 -22.08
CA ALA A 234 16.25 6.14 -21.37
C ALA A 234 14.89 5.62 -20.91
N VAL A 235 14.02 6.49 -20.38
CA VAL A 235 12.65 6.15 -19.99
C VAL A 235 11.84 5.70 -21.22
N ASP A 236 11.93 6.44 -22.32
CA ASP A 236 11.21 6.15 -23.57
C ASP A 236 11.66 4.84 -24.22
N SER A 237 12.90 4.40 -23.97
CA SER A 237 13.44 3.15 -24.51
C SER A 237 12.89 1.87 -23.86
N MET A 238 12.15 1.97 -22.74
CA MET A 238 11.62 0.79 -22.06
C MET A 238 10.51 0.12 -22.89
N GLU A 239 10.64 -1.18 -23.10
CA GLU A 239 9.68 -2.00 -23.83
C GLU A 239 9.31 -3.25 -23.02
N PRO A 240 8.06 -3.75 -23.11
CA PRO A 240 7.66 -4.97 -22.43
C PRO A 240 8.46 -6.19 -22.93
N ALA A 241 8.91 -7.01 -21.98
CA ALA A 241 9.61 -8.27 -22.15
C ALA A 241 8.83 -9.39 -21.45
N ALA A 242 9.29 -10.64 -21.54
CA ALA A 242 8.63 -11.79 -20.93
C ALA A 242 9.17 -12.09 -19.52
N SER A 243 8.33 -12.70 -18.66
CA SER A 243 8.69 -13.12 -17.29
C SER A 243 8.98 -11.98 -16.31
N THR A 244 9.09 -12.33 -15.02
CA THR A 244 9.27 -11.37 -13.91
C THR A 244 10.22 -11.96 -12.86
N ASN A 245 11.39 -11.35 -12.65
CA ASN A 245 12.42 -11.77 -11.70
C ASN A 245 12.82 -10.60 -10.78
N VAL A 246 11.97 -10.34 -9.79
CA VAL A 246 12.13 -9.20 -8.86
C VAL A 246 13.46 -9.29 -8.09
N GLY A 247 13.89 -10.48 -7.69
CA GLY A 247 15.15 -10.68 -6.97
C GLY A 247 16.40 -10.29 -7.78
N ALA A 248 16.37 -10.44 -9.11
CA ALA A 248 17.43 -9.92 -9.98
C ALA A 248 17.37 -8.39 -10.10
N GLY A 249 16.16 -7.85 -10.28
CA GLY A 249 15.93 -6.40 -10.37
C GLY A 249 16.40 -5.65 -9.13
N VAL A 250 15.94 -6.07 -7.94
CA VAL A 250 16.30 -5.44 -6.67
C VAL A 250 17.81 -5.49 -6.44
N ARG A 251 18.45 -6.64 -6.65
CA ARG A 251 19.90 -6.78 -6.47
C ARG A 251 20.68 -5.84 -7.38
N ARG A 252 20.35 -5.81 -8.67
CA ARG A 252 21.00 -4.92 -9.63
C ARG A 252 20.75 -3.44 -9.29
N GLY A 253 19.53 -3.11 -8.84
CA GLY A 253 19.19 -1.78 -8.34
C GLY A 253 20.05 -1.35 -7.16
N TYR A 254 20.24 -2.22 -6.18
CA TYR A 254 21.10 -1.92 -5.03
C TYR A 254 22.59 -1.82 -5.40
N GLU A 255 23.09 -2.67 -6.29
CA GLU A 255 24.44 -2.53 -6.86
C GLU A 255 24.62 -1.15 -7.51
N GLU A 256 23.68 -0.75 -8.38
CA GLU A 256 23.70 0.55 -9.05
C GLU A 256 23.58 1.73 -8.05
N ALA A 257 22.76 1.58 -7.01
CA ALA A 257 22.61 2.60 -5.97
C ALA A 257 23.87 2.77 -5.12
N VAL A 258 24.60 1.68 -4.84
CA VAL A 258 25.89 1.72 -4.15
C VAL A 258 26.97 2.33 -5.04
N ASP A 259 27.06 1.89 -6.31
CA ASP A 259 28.02 2.44 -7.28
C ASP A 259 27.79 3.94 -7.53
N GLY A 260 26.51 4.34 -7.58
CA GLY A 260 26.05 5.71 -7.75
C GLY A 260 25.89 6.50 -6.45
N HIS A 261 26.30 5.95 -5.29
CA HIS A 261 26.01 6.55 -3.99
C HIS A 261 26.59 7.97 -3.88
N ARG A 262 25.73 8.89 -3.43
CA ARG A 262 26.08 10.30 -3.24
C ARG A 262 26.07 10.66 -1.76
N LYS A 263 27.25 10.98 -1.23
CA LYS A 263 27.38 11.44 0.15
C LYS A 263 26.60 12.74 0.37
N GLY A 264 25.78 12.79 1.43
CA GLY A 264 24.95 13.94 1.76
C GLY A 264 23.70 14.10 0.88
N ALA A 265 23.47 13.17 -0.04
CA ALA A 265 22.20 13.02 -0.74
C ALA A 265 21.33 11.97 -0.05
N ASN A 266 20.03 12.04 -0.30
CA ASN A 266 19.11 10.96 0.04
C ASN A 266 19.20 9.90 -1.06
N ASN A 267 19.83 8.77 -0.75
CA ASN A 267 20.03 7.65 -1.68
C ASN A 267 18.90 6.64 -1.50
N ARG A 268 18.16 6.35 -2.57
CA ARG A 268 16.96 5.51 -2.48
C ARG A 268 16.78 4.65 -3.73
N VAL A 269 16.44 3.39 -3.52
CA VAL A 269 15.98 2.48 -4.57
C VAL A 269 14.46 2.57 -4.65
N VAL A 270 13.91 2.76 -5.85
CA VAL A 270 12.47 2.84 -6.11
C VAL A 270 12.08 1.70 -7.04
N LEU A 271 11.39 0.70 -6.50
CA LEU A 271 10.91 -0.48 -7.23
C LEU A 271 9.51 -0.23 -7.78
N LEU A 272 9.32 -0.36 -9.09
CA LEU A 272 8.03 -0.23 -9.76
C LEU A 272 7.64 -1.58 -10.39
N SER A 273 6.51 -2.16 -9.97
CA SER A 273 6.02 -3.44 -10.49
C SER A 273 4.50 -3.54 -10.34
N ASP A 274 3.85 -4.35 -11.16
CA ASP A 274 2.44 -4.73 -10.99
C ASP A 274 2.25 -5.93 -10.03
N ALA A 275 3.33 -6.32 -9.35
CA ALA A 275 3.32 -7.22 -8.19
C ALA A 275 2.89 -8.67 -8.50
N LEU A 276 3.09 -9.11 -9.75
CA LEU A 276 2.97 -10.51 -10.14
C LEU A 276 4.35 -11.18 -10.19
N ALA A 277 4.93 -11.52 -9.04
CA ALA A 277 6.17 -12.28 -8.99
C ALA A 277 5.95 -13.72 -9.50
N ASN A 278 6.21 -13.97 -10.78
CA ASN A 278 5.94 -15.27 -11.42
C ASN A 278 7.17 -16.21 -11.48
N THR A 279 8.40 -15.70 -11.30
CA THR A 279 9.65 -16.48 -11.43
C THR A 279 10.79 -15.96 -10.53
N GLY A 280 11.70 -16.85 -10.09
CA GLY A 280 12.92 -16.47 -9.36
C GLY A 280 12.87 -16.69 -7.84
N GLU A 281 13.84 -16.10 -7.12
CA GLU A 281 13.88 -16.11 -5.65
C GLU A 281 12.78 -15.18 -5.13
N THR A 282 11.64 -15.76 -4.75
CA THR A 282 10.46 -15.04 -4.26
C THR A 282 10.43 -14.91 -2.74
N ASP A 283 11.51 -15.29 -2.05
CA ASP A 283 11.66 -15.03 -0.62
C ASP A 283 12.22 -13.62 -0.40
N ALA A 284 11.36 -12.72 0.05
CA ALA A 284 11.72 -11.35 0.40
C ALA A 284 12.87 -11.33 1.41
N LYS A 285 12.93 -12.29 2.35
CA LYS A 285 13.97 -12.33 3.39
C LYS A 285 15.36 -12.50 2.80
N SER A 286 15.56 -13.47 1.90
CA SER A 286 16.85 -13.69 1.24
C SER A 286 17.30 -12.49 0.39
N ILE A 287 16.36 -11.85 -0.33
CA ILE A 287 16.66 -10.62 -1.08
C ILE A 287 17.16 -9.53 -0.12
N LEU A 288 16.46 -9.32 0.99
CA LEU A 288 16.74 -8.29 1.98
C LEU A 288 18.03 -8.52 2.76
N GLU A 289 18.31 -9.76 3.16
CA GLU A 289 19.57 -10.14 3.81
C GLU A 289 20.79 -9.79 2.94
N ARG A 290 20.66 -9.91 1.61
CA ARG A 290 21.75 -9.57 0.68
C ARG A 290 21.98 -8.08 0.49
N ILE A 291 20.95 -7.25 0.68
CA ILE A 291 21.02 -5.78 0.53
C ILE A 291 21.12 -5.04 1.88
N ASP A 292 21.12 -5.77 3.00
CA ASP A 292 21.25 -5.22 4.36
C ASP A 292 22.54 -4.41 4.55
N SER A 293 23.64 -4.82 3.91
CA SER A 293 24.90 -4.05 3.93
C SER A 293 24.74 -2.69 3.26
N ALA A 294 24.09 -2.61 2.10
CA ALA A 294 23.83 -1.35 1.40
C ALA A 294 23.00 -0.39 2.26
N ARG A 295 22.03 -0.92 2.99
CA ARG A 295 21.21 -0.15 3.95
C ARG A 295 22.01 0.33 5.14
N ARG A 296 22.76 -0.55 5.80
CA ARG A 296 23.48 -0.21 7.05
C ARG A 296 24.71 0.67 6.81
N GLU A 297 25.44 0.42 5.73
CA GLU A 297 26.70 1.12 5.43
C GLU A 297 26.47 2.41 4.65
N TYR A 298 25.49 2.44 3.72
CA TYR A 298 25.26 3.57 2.82
C TYR A 298 23.92 4.29 3.05
N GLY A 299 23.06 3.78 3.94
CA GLY A 299 21.77 4.39 4.23
C GLY A 299 20.76 4.32 3.07
N ILE A 300 20.94 3.38 2.13
CA ILE A 300 20.09 3.26 0.93
C ILE A 300 18.78 2.56 1.30
N THR A 301 17.64 3.27 1.29
CA THR A 301 16.31 2.70 1.60
C THR A 301 15.59 2.19 0.35
N LEU A 302 14.55 1.34 0.52
CA LEU A 302 13.66 0.90 -0.57
C LEU A 302 12.34 1.70 -0.58
N PHE A 303 11.79 1.98 -1.76
CA PHE A 303 10.43 2.47 -1.95
C PHE A 303 9.73 1.57 -2.98
N GLY A 304 8.63 0.95 -2.60
CA GLY A 304 7.81 0.14 -3.50
C GLY A 304 6.70 0.99 -4.13
N VAL A 305 6.51 0.83 -5.44
CA VAL A 305 5.36 1.40 -6.16
C VAL A 305 4.67 0.28 -6.91
N GLY A 306 3.50 -0.10 -6.41
CA GLY A 306 2.60 -1.01 -7.10
C GLY A 306 1.89 -0.28 -8.24
N VAL A 307 1.88 -0.85 -9.43
CA VAL A 307 1.32 -0.20 -10.64
C VAL A 307 0.13 -0.99 -11.18
N GLY A 308 -1.00 -0.30 -11.37
CA GLY A 308 -2.21 -0.85 -11.97
C GLY A 308 -3.35 -1.01 -10.97
N SER A 309 -4.39 -1.72 -11.38
CA SER A 309 -5.64 -1.89 -10.61
C SER A 309 -5.66 -3.09 -9.68
N ASP A 310 -4.66 -3.96 -9.77
CA ASP A 310 -4.59 -5.20 -9.01
C ASP A 310 -3.84 -4.91 -7.71
N TYR A 311 -4.61 -4.77 -6.61
CA TYR A 311 -4.09 -4.41 -5.28
C TYR A 311 -3.62 -5.64 -4.51
N GLY A 312 -2.60 -5.44 -3.67
CA GLY A 312 -2.31 -6.33 -2.53
C GLY A 312 -1.42 -7.53 -2.86
N ASP A 313 -0.16 -7.28 -3.17
CA ASP A 313 0.86 -8.32 -3.14
C ASP A 313 1.58 -8.29 -1.79
N ALA A 314 1.37 -9.35 -1.00
CA ALA A 314 2.07 -9.57 0.25
C ALA A 314 3.60 -9.61 0.07
N PHE A 315 4.11 -9.94 -1.14
CA PHE A 315 5.54 -9.96 -1.40
C PHE A 315 6.14 -8.56 -1.50
N MET A 316 5.50 -7.62 -2.21
CA MET A 316 5.94 -6.21 -2.25
C MET A 316 5.92 -5.58 -0.86
N GLU A 317 4.84 -5.77 -0.09
CA GLU A 317 4.75 -5.29 1.29
C GLU A 317 5.82 -5.89 2.18
N GLN A 318 6.06 -7.21 2.10
CA GLN A 318 7.13 -7.85 2.85
C GLN A 318 8.52 -7.32 2.49
N LEU A 319 8.73 -7.00 1.20
CA LEU A 319 10.00 -6.48 0.72
C LEU A 319 10.24 -5.05 1.21
N THR A 320 9.21 -4.20 1.22
CA THR A 320 9.36 -2.82 1.70
C THR A 320 9.42 -2.73 3.21
N ASN A 321 8.55 -3.41 3.95
CA ASN A 321 8.51 -3.36 5.42
C ASN A 321 9.87 -3.79 6.00
N LYS A 322 10.36 -4.95 5.57
CA LYS A 322 11.69 -5.41 6.00
C LYS A 322 12.84 -4.58 5.41
N GLY A 323 12.58 -3.74 4.40
CA GLY A 323 13.53 -2.88 3.68
C GLY A 323 13.73 -1.48 4.27
N ASP A 324 13.14 -1.19 5.44
CA ASP A 324 12.91 0.18 5.96
C ASP A 324 12.26 1.08 4.89
N GLY A 325 11.24 0.55 4.23
CA GLY A 325 10.66 1.11 3.03
C GLY A 325 9.14 1.17 3.06
N HIS A 326 8.60 2.09 2.29
CA HIS A 326 7.16 2.29 2.13
C HIS A 326 6.71 1.71 0.78
N THR A 327 5.52 1.11 0.73
CA THR A 327 4.83 0.76 -0.52
C THR A 327 3.64 1.68 -0.75
N THR A 328 3.52 2.25 -1.94
CA THR A 328 2.33 2.97 -2.40
C THR A 328 1.85 2.40 -3.72
N TYR A 329 0.57 2.63 -4.05
CA TYR A 329 -0.02 2.14 -5.30
C TYR A 329 -0.47 3.29 -6.20
N ILE A 330 -0.14 3.19 -7.49
CA ILE A 330 -0.58 4.12 -8.53
C ILE A 330 -1.47 3.39 -9.53
N ALA A 331 -2.64 3.94 -9.82
CA ALA A 331 -3.54 3.43 -10.85
C ALA A 331 -3.75 4.44 -11.99
N ASP A 332 -3.44 5.72 -11.78
CA ASP A 332 -3.60 6.80 -12.75
C ASP A 332 -2.54 7.91 -12.64
N GLU A 333 -2.55 8.83 -13.60
CA GLU A 333 -1.60 9.93 -13.71
C GLU A 333 -1.70 10.95 -12.56
N GLU A 334 -2.89 11.18 -11.99
CA GLU A 334 -3.07 12.10 -10.86
C GLU A 334 -2.39 11.51 -9.61
N GLN A 335 -2.61 10.22 -9.35
CA GLN A 335 -1.95 9.51 -8.26
C GLN A 335 -0.46 9.40 -8.49
N ALA A 336 -0.02 9.09 -9.71
CA ALA A 336 1.39 8.98 -9.99
C ALA A 336 2.11 10.33 -9.84
N ARG A 337 1.48 11.44 -10.27
CA ARG A 337 2.00 12.78 -10.01
C ARG A 337 2.10 13.06 -8.51
N LYS A 338 1.04 12.74 -7.73
CA LYS A 338 1.07 12.87 -6.27
C LYS A 338 2.21 12.07 -5.65
N VAL A 339 2.39 10.80 -6.06
CA VAL A 339 3.44 9.92 -5.53
C VAL A 339 4.82 10.41 -5.93
N PHE A 340 5.10 10.61 -7.22
CA PHE A 340 6.45 10.90 -7.69
C PHE A 340 6.85 12.37 -7.52
N VAL A 341 5.94 13.32 -7.71
CA VAL A 341 6.26 14.75 -7.66
C VAL A 341 6.10 15.30 -6.25
N ASP A 342 5.00 14.99 -5.58
CA ASP A 342 4.69 15.61 -4.29
C ASP A 342 5.29 14.80 -3.12
N GLN A 343 5.13 13.48 -3.12
CA GLN A 343 5.46 12.63 -1.97
C GLN A 343 6.90 12.12 -1.99
N LEU A 344 7.37 11.53 -3.10
CA LEU A 344 8.68 10.89 -3.19
C LEU A 344 9.81 11.85 -2.76
N PRO A 345 9.87 13.12 -3.24
CA PRO A 345 10.92 14.05 -2.84
C PRO A 345 10.74 14.58 -1.41
N ALA A 346 9.50 14.73 -0.95
CA ALA A 346 9.18 15.22 0.40
C ALA A 346 9.43 14.17 1.50
N HIS A 347 9.30 12.88 1.16
CA HIS A 347 9.43 11.75 2.07
C HIS A 347 10.85 11.12 2.05
N LEU A 348 11.82 11.76 1.39
CA LEU A 348 13.22 11.31 1.41
C LEU A 348 13.86 11.47 2.78
N GLU A 349 13.42 12.45 3.57
CA GLU A 349 13.86 12.60 4.95
C GLU A 349 13.00 11.77 5.88
N LEU A 350 13.63 10.99 6.74
CA LEU A 350 12.95 10.23 7.78
C LEU A 350 12.79 11.08 9.04
N THR A 351 11.58 11.13 9.60
CA THR A 351 11.29 11.80 10.88
C THR A 351 11.17 10.81 12.03
N ALA A 352 10.69 9.60 11.76
CA ALA A 352 10.52 8.55 12.74
C ALA A 352 10.68 7.16 12.10
N ARG A 353 11.32 6.25 12.83
CA ARG A 353 11.42 4.81 12.52
C ARG A 353 10.47 4.02 13.40
N ASP A 354 9.99 2.88 12.91
CA ASP A 354 9.16 1.92 13.66
C ASP A 354 8.00 2.57 14.43
N ALA A 355 7.29 3.48 13.77
CA ALA A 355 6.32 4.34 14.42
C ALA A 355 4.99 3.61 14.68
N LYS A 356 4.64 3.38 15.95
CA LYS A 356 3.41 2.68 16.37
C LYS A 356 2.55 3.58 17.22
N ALA A 357 1.24 3.35 17.22
CA ALA A 357 0.34 3.94 18.20
C ALA A 357 -0.37 2.87 19.01
N GLN A 358 -0.58 3.16 20.30
CA GLN A 358 -1.41 2.39 21.20
C GLN A 358 -2.43 3.31 21.87
N VAL A 359 -3.69 2.92 21.83
CA VAL A 359 -4.78 3.61 22.55
C VAL A 359 -5.22 2.74 23.71
N ALA A 360 -5.09 3.26 24.92
CA ALA A 360 -5.57 2.64 26.15
C ALA A 360 -6.88 3.30 26.59
N PHE A 361 -7.96 2.54 26.62
CA PHE A 361 -9.28 3.00 27.06
C PHE A 361 -9.47 2.76 28.57
N ASP A 362 -10.12 3.68 29.28
CA ASP A 362 -10.42 3.49 30.71
C ASP A 362 -11.62 2.54 30.88
N PRO A 363 -11.43 1.36 31.52
CA PRO A 363 -12.51 0.41 31.73
C PRO A 363 -13.66 0.95 32.59
N LYS A 364 -13.43 2.01 33.38
CA LYS A 364 -14.45 2.65 34.23
C LYS A 364 -15.42 3.52 33.46
N THR A 365 -15.00 4.08 32.33
CA THR A 365 -15.84 4.99 31.53
C THR A 365 -16.25 4.38 30.21
N VAL A 366 -15.44 3.49 29.64
CA VAL A 366 -15.69 2.85 28.35
C VAL A 366 -16.32 1.48 28.52
N GLU A 367 -17.50 1.28 27.92
CA GLU A 367 -18.15 -0.02 27.85
C GLU A 367 -17.56 -0.86 26.73
N LYS A 368 -17.47 -0.28 25.53
CA LYS A 368 -17.03 -0.94 24.29
C LYS A 368 -16.37 0.07 23.36
N PHE A 369 -15.42 -0.39 22.56
CA PHE A 369 -14.86 0.39 21.47
C PHE A 369 -14.58 -0.49 20.26
N LYS A 370 -14.41 0.15 19.10
CA LYS A 370 -14.00 -0.50 17.84
C LYS A 370 -13.17 0.48 17.02
N LEU A 371 -11.94 0.10 16.68
CA LEU A 371 -11.13 0.80 15.67
C LEU A 371 -11.78 0.65 14.29
N ILE A 372 -11.90 1.76 13.57
CA ILE A 372 -12.48 1.83 12.23
C ILE A 372 -11.34 1.76 11.21
N GLY A 373 -11.26 0.63 10.49
CA GLY A 373 -10.13 0.35 9.59
C GLY A 373 -8.95 -0.30 10.32
N TYR A 374 -7.76 -0.18 9.74
CA TYR A 374 -6.48 -0.66 10.28
C TYR A 374 -6.41 -2.18 10.54
N GLU A 375 -7.31 -2.98 9.97
CA GLU A 375 -7.33 -4.43 10.20
C GLU A 375 -6.02 -5.10 9.77
N ASP A 376 -5.42 -4.64 8.66
CA ASP A 376 -4.15 -5.17 8.12
C ASP A 376 -2.90 -4.55 8.77
N ARG A 377 -3.10 -3.62 9.71
CA ARG A 377 -2.04 -2.87 10.41
C ARG A 377 -2.06 -3.11 11.91
N LYS A 378 -2.82 -4.10 12.36
CA LYS A 378 -2.94 -4.45 13.77
C LYS A 378 -1.61 -5.02 14.26
N VAL A 379 -1.12 -4.47 15.37
CA VAL A 379 0.05 -4.96 16.11
C VAL A 379 -0.45 -5.56 17.42
N ALA A 380 0.20 -6.60 17.93
CA ALA A 380 -0.16 -7.13 19.24
C ALA A 380 0.14 -6.09 20.33
N ASP A 381 -0.71 -5.96 21.34
CA ASP A 381 -0.56 -4.87 22.31
C ASP A 381 0.71 -4.97 23.17
N ASP A 382 1.19 -6.20 23.39
CA ASP A 382 2.46 -6.48 24.06
C ASP A 382 3.68 -6.07 23.20
N ASP A 383 3.52 -5.99 21.87
CA ASP A 383 4.58 -5.64 20.92
C ASP A 383 4.74 -4.11 20.75
N PHE A 384 3.91 -3.30 21.43
CA PHE A 384 3.95 -1.84 21.32
C PHE A 384 5.33 -1.26 21.64
N ARG A 385 6.03 -1.83 22.64
CA ARG A 385 7.39 -1.42 23.04
C ARG A 385 8.47 -2.39 22.56
N ASP A 386 8.12 -3.36 21.71
CA ASP A 386 9.09 -4.25 21.09
C ASP A 386 9.65 -3.60 19.82
N ASP A 387 10.86 -3.08 19.91
CA ASP A 387 11.56 -2.42 18.80
C ASP A 387 12.00 -3.43 17.69
N SER A 388 11.77 -4.73 17.87
CA SER A 388 11.97 -5.74 16.82
C SER A 388 10.75 -5.93 15.91
N VAL A 389 9.59 -5.45 16.34
CA VAL A 389 8.37 -5.43 15.53
C VAL A 389 8.33 -4.13 14.76
N ASP A 390 8.22 -4.21 13.44
CA ASP A 390 8.16 -3.06 12.56
C ASP A 390 6.87 -2.24 12.79
N GLY A 391 7.01 -0.92 12.86
CA GLY A 391 5.90 0.04 12.96
C GLY A 391 5.75 0.95 11.73
N GLY A 392 6.71 0.92 10.82
CA GLY A 392 6.76 1.73 9.61
C GLY A 392 7.54 3.03 9.76
N GLU A 393 8.06 3.50 8.62
CA GLU A 393 8.84 4.71 8.46
C GLU A 393 7.98 5.94 8.16
N ILE A 394 8.16 7.01 8.94
CA ILE A 394 7.37 8.23 8.78
C ILE A 394 8.27 9.43 8.44
N GLY A 395 7.96 10.08 7.32
CA GLY A 395 8.61 11.32 6.88
C GLY A 395 8.00 12.60 7.47
N PRO A 396 8.62 13.77 7.23
CA PRO A 396 8.03 15.04 7.61
C PRO A 396 6.81 15.33 6.72
N GLY A 397 5.86 16.11 7.22
CA GLY A 397 4.61 16.42 6.52
C GLY A 397 3.51 15.40 6.79
N HIS A 398 3.84 14.21 7.27
CA HIS A 398 2.91 13.12 7.48
C HIS A 398 1.89 13.40 8.59
N THR A 399 0.66 12.92 8.38
CA THR A 399 -0.43 12.97 9.37
C THR A 399 -1.20 11.66 9.34
N VAL A 400 -1.49 11.11 10.51
CA VAL A 400 -2.28 9.88 10.65
C VAL A 400 -3.52 10.18 11.47
N THR A 401 -4.65 9.60 11.08
CA THR A 401 -5.93 9.73 11.76
C THR A 401 -6.53 8.35 11.96
N ALA A 402 -6.66 7.95 13.23
CA ALA A 402 -7.43 6.77 13.63
C ALA A 402 -8.78 7.21 14.19
N LEU A 403 -9.84 6.52 13.80
CA LEU A 403 -11.19 6.73 14.32
C LEU A 403 -11.67 5.50 15.08
N TYR A 404 -12.29 5.73 16.22
CA TYR A 404 -12.92 4.71 17.05
C TYR A 404 -14.41 4.99 17.19
N ALA A 405 -15.23 3.95 17.03
CA ALA A 405 -16.58 3.97 17.58
C ALA A 405 -16.48 3.58 19.06
N VAL A 406 -16.85 4.47 19.98
CA VAL A 406 -16.74 4.29 21.43
C VAL A 406 -18.13 4.39 22.06
N ARG A 407 -18.47 3.42 22.89
CA ARG A 407 -19.66 3.45 23.75
C ARG A 407 -19.23 3.70 25.18
N LEU A 408 -19.67 4.81 25.75
CA LEU A 408 -19.46 5.13 27.15
C LEU A 408 -20.45 4.35 28.02
N ARG A 409 -20.05 4.05 29.26
CA ARG A 409 -20.97 3.52 30.26
C ARG A 409 -21.95 4.61 30.69
N ASP A 410 -23.17 4.19 31.02
CA ASP A 410 -24.23 5.11 31.44
C ASP A 410 -23.79 5.95 32.65
N GLY A 411 -23.91 7.27 32.54
CA GLY A 411 -23.52 8.21 33.59
C GLY A 411 -22.01 8.32 33.85
N ALA A 412 -21.16 7.72 33.00
CA ALA A 412 -19.71 7.86 33.12
C ALA A 412 -19.27 9.31 32.97
N SER A 413 -18.27 9.70 33.77
CA SER A 413 -17.59 10.99 33.66
C SER A 413 -16.11 10.81 33.98
N GLY A 414 -15.27 11.63 33.35
CA GLY A 414 -13.82 11.62 33.54
C GLY A 414 -13.08 10.99 32.36
N HIS A 415 -12.00 10.28 32.67
CA HIS A 415 -11.02 9.87 31.66
C HIS A 415 -11.60 8.82 30.71
N VAL A 416 -11.42 8.99 29.40
CA VAL A 416 -11.92 8.05 28.39
C VAL A 416 -10.80 7.22 27.79
N ALA A 417 -9.74 7.89 27.31
CA ALA A 417 -8.64 7.20 26.67
C ALA A 417 -7.34 8.01 26.73
N THR A 418 -6.24 7.26 26.68
CA THR A 418 -4.87 7.77 26.47
C THR A 418 -4.33 7.17 25.18
N ALA A 419 -4.00 8.01 24.21
CA ALA A 419 -3.35 7.62 22.97
C ALA A 419 -1.86 7.94 23.04
N THR A 420 -1.00 6.95 22.84
CA THR A 420 0.46 7.10 22.86
C THR A 420 1.02 6.69 21.52
N VAL A 421 1.86 7.54 20.92
CA VAL A 421 2.71 7.18 19.78
C VAL A 421 4.11 6.90 20.28
N ARG A 422 4.71 5.80 19.79
CA ARG A 422 6.10 5.43 20.01
C ARG A 422 6.85 5.42 18.69
N TRP A 423 8.08 5.91 18.67
CA TRP A 423 8.96 5.83 17.51
C TRP A 423 10.44 5.80 17.91
N LEU A 424 11.29 5.40 16.98
CA LEU A 424 12.74 5.49 17.11
C LEU A 424 13.30 6.70 16.35
N ASP A 425 14.27 7.39 16.94
CA ASP A 425 14.99 8.48 16.28
C ASP A 425 15.70 7.96 15.00
N PRO A 426 15.54 8.62 13.84
CA PRO A 426 16.08 8.14 12.57
C PRO A 426 17.59 7.90 12.54
N LYS A 427 18.37 8.59 13.38
CA LYS A 427 19.84 8.54 13.39
C LYS A 427 20.37 7.65 14.51
N THR A 428 19.86 7.83 15.72
CA THR A 428 20.37 7.20 16.94
C THR A 428 19.63 5.93 17.30
N ARG A 429 18.43 5.70 16.72
CA ARG A 429 17.47 4.66 17.12
C ARG A 429 17.05 4.72 18.59
N ALA A 430 17.20 5.88 19.25
CA ALA A 430 16.66 6.07 20.59
C ALA A 430 15.13 6.09 20.55
N ALA A 431 14.49 5.42 21.50
CA ALA A 431 13.04 5.39 21.57
C ALA A 431 12.45 6.64 22.20
N HIS A 432 11.34 7.10 21.63
CA HIS A 432 10.57 8.26 22.08
C HIS A 432 9.09 7.92 22.14
N GLU A 433 8.37 8.53 23.08
CA GLU A 433 6.93 8.40 23.23
C GLU A 433 6.31 9.78 23.42
N GLU A 434 5.15 10.01 22.80
CA GLU A 434 4.31 11.20 23.01
C GLU A 434 2.86 10.77 23.21
N THR A 435 2.13 11.52 24.02
CA THR A 435 0.81 11.10 24.50
C THR A 435 -0.22 12.23 24.41
N GLY A 436 -1.45 11.86 24.04
CA GLY A 436 -2.64 12.69 24.17
C GLY A 436 -3.73 11.95 24.93
N SER A 437 -4.56 12.67 25.66
CA SER A 437 -5.65 12.11 26.46
C SER A 437 -6.96 12.80 26.16
N VAL A 438 -8.07 12.10 26.40
CA VAL A 438 -9.41 12.67 26.23
C VAL A 438 -10.33 12.28 27.38
N GLU A 439 -11.17 13.23 27.76
CA GLU A 439 -12.17 13.12 28.82
C GLU A 439 -13.57 13.06 28.21
N THR A 440 -14.57 12.59 28.97
CA THR A 440 -15.96 12.42 28.47
C THR A 440 -16.55 13.68 27.85
N GLY A 441 -16.26 14.86 28.41
CA GLY A 441 -16.78 16.15 27.93
C GLY A 441 -16.20 16.62 26.59
N ALA A 442 -15.17 15.95 26.07
CA ALA A 442 -14.60 16.25 24.76
C ALA A 442 -15.18 15.38 23.64
N ILE A 443 -16.03 14.39 23.97
CA ILE A 443 -16.64 13.48 23.00
C ILE A 443 -18.17 13.38 23.10
N ASP A 444 -18.80 14.07 24.06
CA ASP A 444 -20.25 14.07 24.29
C ASP A 444 -21.01 15.05 23.37
N GLY A 445 -20.31 16.02 22.79
CA GLY A 445 -20.86 17.01 21.85
C GLY A 445 -21.44 16.38 20.58
N LYS A 446 -22.38 17.08 19.92
CA LYS A 446 -23.00 16.57 18.69
C LYS A 446 -21.99 16.60 17.54
N LEU A 447 -21.85 15.49 16.82
CA LEU A 447 -21.02 15.45 15.61
C LEU A 447 -21.54 16.44 14.55
N TRP A 448 -22.81 16.35 14.21
CA TRP A 448 -23.43 17.17 13.18
C TRP A 448 -23.93 18.49 13.76
N GLY A 449 -23.42 19.60 13.22
CA GLY A 449 -23.76 20.95 13.68
C GLY A 449 -23.17 21.36 15.03
N GLY A 450 -22.26 20.54 15.60
CA GLY A 450 -21.58 20.83 16.88
C GLY A 450 -20.06 20.61 16.84
N ALA A 451 -19.59 19.57 16.15
CA ALA A 451 -18.16 19.29 16.01
C ALA A 451 -17.51 20.19 14.95
N GLY A 452 -16.19 20.36 15.04
CA GLY A 452 -15.40 21.07 14.04
C GLY A 452 -15.49 20.42 12.66
N ALA A 453 -15.45 21.24 11.60
CA ALA A 453 -15.63 20.79 10.20
C ALA A 453 -14.68 19.64 9.82
N ARG A 454 -13.44 19.65 10.31
CA ARG A 454 -12.44 18.60 10.03
C ARG A 454 -12.82 17.24 10.64
N LEU A 455 -13.36 17.22 11.87
CA LEU A 455 -13.87 15.98 12.46
C LEU A 455 -15.07 15.44 11.67
N GLN A 456 -15.95 16.34 11.20
CA GLN A 456 -17.06 15.94 10.35
C GLN A 456 -16.60 15.38 9.00
N VAL A 457 -15.57 15.94 8.36
CA VAL A 457 -14.97 15.38 7.14
C VAL A 457 -14.42 13.97 7.39
N ALA A 458 -13.69 13.76 8.49
CA ALA A 458 -13.20 12.43 8.87
C ALA A 458 -14.36 11.43 9.05
N ALA A 459 -15.44 11.85 9.72
CA ALA A 459 -16.63 11.03 9.89
C ALA A 459 -17.34 10.71 8.57
N VAL A 460 -17.50 11.69 7.68
CA VAL A 460 -18.09 11.47 6.34
C VAL A 460 -17.26 10.46 5.54
N ALA A 461 -15.94 10.59 5.54
CA ALA A 461 -15.05 9.65 4.85
C ALA A 461 -15.18 8.22 5.42
N ALA A 462 -15.20 8.08 6.75
CA ALA A 462 -15.37 6.79 7.41
C ALA A 462 -16.73 6.15 7.12
N TYR A 463 -17.81 6.92 7.24
CA TYR A 463 -19.16 6.42 6.96
C TYR A 463 -19.37 6.12 5.48
N PHE A 464 -18.70 6.83 4.57
CA PHE A 464 -18.71 6.49 3.16
C PHE A 464 -18.04 5.14 2.90
N ALA A 465 -16.84 4.93 3.45
CA ALA A 465 -16.14 3.64 3.36
C ALA A 465 -16.99 2.50 3.95
N ASP A 466 -17.59 2.71 5.12
CA ASP A 466 -18.49 1.73 5.75
C ASP A 466 -19.71 1.41 4.88
N ASN A 467 -20.34 2.43 4.29
CA ASN A 467 -21.44 2.24 3.35
C ASN A 467 -21.00 1.38 2.14
N LEU A 468 -19.82 1.60 1.57
CA LEU A 468 -19.30 0.76 0.48
C LEU A 468 -19.03 -0.69 0.93
N ARG A 469 -18.69 -0.91 2.21
CA ARG A 469 -18.50 -2.24 2.82
C ARG A 469 -19.79 -2.91 3.31
N GLY A 470 -20.95 -2.26 3.14
CA GLY A 470 -22.26 -2.82 3.50
C GLY A 470 -22.89 -2.26 4.78
N GLY A 471 -22.31 -1.22 5.40
CA GLY A 471 -22.96 -0.39 6.43
C GLY A 471 -23.14 -1.06 7.79
N LYS A 472 -22.16 -0.94 8.68
CA LYS A 472 -22.21 -1.52 10.05
C LYS A 472 -21.85 -0.53 11.14
N LEU A 473 -21.40 0.68 10.81
CA LEU A 473 -21.00 1.65 11.83
C LEU A 473 -22.23 2.31 12.48
N PRO A 474 -22.26 2.42 13.82
CA PRO A 474 -23.32 3.13 14.53
C PRO A 474 -23.43 4.59 14.09
N GLY A 475 -24.67 5.04 13.89
CA GLY A 475 -24.96 6.44 13.53
C GLY A 475 -24.56 6.84 12.11
N ALA A 476 -24.18 5.88 11.25
CA ALA A 476 -23.84 6.12 9.86
C ALA A 476 -25.10 6.58 9.08
N PRO A 477 -25.11 7.80 8.50
CA PRO A 477 -26.19 8.23 7.63
C PRO A 477 -26.18 7.45 6.30
N GLY A 478 -27.32 7.46 5.61
CA GLY A 478 -27.41 6.94 4.24
C GLY A 478 -26.58 7.78 3.25
N LEU A 479 -26.24 7.20 2.09
CA LEU A 479 -25.37 7.83 1.09
C LEU A 479 -25.91 9.20 0.61
N GLY A 480 -27.21 9.34 0.33
CA GLY A 480 -27.79 10.64 -0.05
C GLY A 480 -27.63 11.74 1.02
N GLU A 481 -27.80 11.42 2.30
CA GLU A 481 -27.57 12.36 3.40
C GLU A 481 -26.08 12.68 3.56
N LEU A 482 -25.21 11.67 3.46
CA LEU A 482 -23.76 11.85 3.46
C LEU A 482 -23.28 12.75 2.31
N ALA A 483 -23.84 12.60 1.11
CA ALA A 483 -23.50 13.43 -0.05
C ALA A 483 -23.83 14.90 0.20
N THR A 484 -25.01 15.17 0.76
CA THR A 484 -25.45 16.53 1.12
C THR A 484 -24.50 17.15 2.14
N ARG A 485 -24.15 16.41 3.20
CA ARG A 485 -23.22 16.88 4.23
C ARG A 485 -21.81 17.11 3.70
N ALA A 486 -21.32 16.23 2.84
CA ALA A 486 -20.03 16.39 2.19
C ALA A 486 -19.99 17.68 1.34
N ASP A 487 -21.08 17.98 0.62
CA ASP A 487 -21.18 19.19 -0.21
C ASP A 487 -21.21 20.48 0.64
N GLU A 488 -21.96 20.49 1.74
CA GLU A 488 -21.94 21.60 2.72
C GLU A 488 -20.54 21.80 3.32
N LEU A 489 -19.87 20.71 3.70
CA LEU A 489 -18.51 20.75 4.21
C LEU A 489 -17.52 21.26 3.17
N ALA A 490 -17.64 20.84 1.91
CA ALA A 490 -16.79 21.31 0.83
C ALA A 490 -16.86 22.84 0.66
N ARG A 491 -18.06 23.41 0.71
CA ARG A 491 -18.27 24.87 0.64
C ARG A 491 -17.71 25.59 1.86
N SER A 492 -17.94 25.07 3.06
CA SER A 492 -17.50 25.73 4.31
C SER A 492 -16.00 25.63 4.56
N THR A 493 -15.34 24.61 4.03
CA THR A 493 -13.90 24.39 4.18
C THR A 493 -13.09 24.89 2.99
N GLU A 494 -13.75 25.27 1.89
CA GLU A 494 -13.13 25.64 0.61
C GLU A 494 -12.12 24.58 0.14
N ASP A 495 -12.45 23.29 0.34
CA ASP A 495 -11.55 22.16 0.11
C ASP A 495 -12.04 21.31 -1.08
N ASP A 496 -11.36 21.45 -2.22
CA ASP A 496 -11.66 20.71 -3.45
C ASP A 496 -11.63 19.18 -3.26
N SER A 497 -10.83 18.69 -2.31
CA SER A 497 -10.79 17.25 -2.01
C SER A 497 -12.11 16.79 -1.41
N VAL A 498 -12.73 17.62 -0.57
CA VAL A 498 -14.05 17.34 0.03
C VAL A 498 -15.15 17.48 -1.02
N ALA A 499 -15.01 18.37 -2.00
CA ALA A 499 -15.94 18.43 -3.14
C ALA A 499 -15.88 17.15 -4.00
N LYS A 500 -14.68 16.62 -4.24
CA LYS A 500 -14.50 15.31 -4.91
C LYS A 500 -15.09 14.17 -4.08
N LEU A 501 -15.02 14.22 -2.75
CA LEU A 501 -15.70 13.28 -1.86
C LEU A 501 -17.21 13.33 -2.02
N ALA A 502 -17.82 14.52 -1.99
CA ALA A 502 -19.26 14.69 -2.19
C ALA A 502 -19.73 14.10 -3.52
N THR A 503 -18.96 14.34 -4.59
CA THR A 503 -19.21 13.78 -5.92
C THR A 503 -19.19 12.25 -5.91
N ALA A 504 -18.16 11.65 -5.30
CA ALA A 504 -18.02 10.20 -5.22
C ALA A 504 -19.16 9.55 -4.42
N ILE A 505 -19.56 10.15 -3.29
CA ILE A 505 -20.70 9.67 -2.49
C ILE A 505 -21.99 9.72 -3.32
N GLY A 506 -22.23 10.82 -4.03
CA GLY A 506 -23.40 10.95 -4.91
C GLY A 506 -23.41 9.96 -6.07
N GLN A 507 -22.24 9.61 -6.64
CA GLN A 507 -22.13 8.54 -7.63
C GLN A 507 -22.50 7.18 -7.03
N ALA A 508 -21.98 6.86 -5.84
CA ALA A 508 -22.30 5.61 -5.15
C ALA A 508 -23.79 5.49 -4.81
N ASP A 509 -24.41 6.59 -4.37
CA ASP A 509 -25.85 6.66 -4.06
C ASP A 509 -26.70 6.29 -5.29
N ARG A 510 -26.42 6.92 -6.44
CA ARG A 510 -27.11 6.62 -7.70
C ARG A 510 -26.92 5.17 -8.15
N LEU A 511 -25.71 4.63 -8.04
CA LEU A 511 -25.41 3.26 -8.44
C LEU A 511 -26.09 2.21 -7.55
N LYS A 512 -26.22 2.49 -6.24
CA LYS A 512 -26.97 1.62 -5.33
C LYS A 512 -28.48 1.74 -5.53
N GLY A 513 -29.02 2.94 -5.74
CA GLY A 513 -30.44 3.18 -6.00
C GLY A 513 -30.91 2.64 -7.36
N GLY A 514 -30.07 2.67 -8.40
CA GLY A 514 -30.39 2.11 -9.71
C GLY A 514 -30.50 0.57 -9.74
N ARG A 515 -29.87 -0.12 -8.78
CA ARG A 515 -29.98 -1.59 -8.63
C ARG A 515 -31.29 -2.04 -7.97
N SER A 516 -31.93 -1.20 -7.15
CA SER A 516 -33.23 -1.54 -6.54
C SER A 516 -34.39 -1.45 -7.53
N ASP A 517 -34.32 -0.58 -8.54
CA ASP A 517 -35.39 -0.46 -9.55
C ASP A 517 -35.34 -1.53 -10.65
N SER A 518 -34.18 -2.14 -10.92
CA SER A 518 -34.07 -3.23 -11.91
C SER A 518 -34.60 -4.60 -11.45
N GLY A 519 -35.02 -4.72 -10.18
CA GLY A 519 -35.56 -5.96 -9.60
C GLY A 519 -37.09 -6.04 -9.55
N ALA A 520 -37.81 -4.99 -9.94
CA ALA A 520 -39.25 -4.87 -9.68
C ALA A 520 -40.16 -4.92 -10.94
N ASN A 521 -39.64 -5.32 -12.11
CA ASN A 521 -40.47 -5.39 -13.31
C ASN A 521 -40.24 -6.69 -14.13
N ALA A 522 -40.64 -7.81 -13.53
CA ALA A 522 -40.90 -9.05 -14.26
C ALA A 522 -42.13 -9.71 -13.62
N GLY A 523 -43.29 -9.10 -13.83
CA GLY A 523 -44.57 -9.58 -13.35
C GLY A 523 -45.70 -9.07 -14.22
N GLU A 524 -46.17 -9.96 -15.10
CA GLU A 524 -47.51 -10.03 -15.67
C GLU A 524 -47.88 -9.07 -16.81
N GLY A 525 -48.19 -9.70 -17.95
CA GLY A 525 -48.81 -9.07 -19.12
C GLY A 525 -49.07 -10.08 -20.24
N GLU A 526 -49.56 -11.28 -19.92
CA GLU A 526 -50.18 -12.19 -20.89
C GLU A 526 -51.71 -12.02 -20.72
N MET A 527 -52.40 -11.54 -21.75
CA MET A 527 -53.85 -11.62 -21.88
C MET A 527 -54.18 -12.21 -23.24
N ASP A 528 -54.96 -13.30 -23.21
CA ASP A 528 -55.79 -13.80 -24.31
C ASP A 528 -56.80 -12.77 -24.81
#